data_AF-A0A8S9QRP4-F1
#
_entry.id   AF-A0A8S9QRP4-F1
#
_cell.length_a   1.000
_cell.length_b   1.000
_cell.length_c   1.000
_cell.angle_alpha   90.00
_cell.angle_beta   90.00
_cell.angle_gamma   90.00
#
_symmetry.space_group_name_H-M   'P 1'
#
loop_
_entity.id
_entity.type
_entity.pdbx_description
1 polymer ?
#
loop_
_entity_poly.entity_id
_entity_poly.type
_entity_poly.pdbx_seq_one_letter_code
_entity_poly.pdbx_strand_id
1 'polypeptide(L)'
;MVLHGEDDKVTDKAVSGQLYEVASSSDKTFKLYPGMWHGLLYGETPENIEIVFADIIGWLDKRASDGNGGFESELNRKEDGFTLKE
;
A
#
# COMPACT_ATOMS: atom_id res chain seq x y z
N MET A 1 2.88 -1.61 -1.87
CA MET A 1 3.10 -0.36 -1.10
C MET A 1 4.57 0.01 -1.17
N VAL A 2 4.89 1.30 -1.17
CA VAL A 2 6.25 1.84 -1.10
C VAL A 2 6.31 2.79 0.10
N LEU A 3 7.26 2.55 1.00
CA LEU A 3 7.46 3.31 2.23
C LEU A 3 8.87 3.89 2.23
N HIS A 4 9.03 5.14 2.65
CA HIS A 4 10.34 5.79 2.64
C HIS A 4 10.46 6.85 3.74
N GLY A 5 11.62 6.94 4.38
CA GLY A 5 11.93 8.02 5.32
C GLY A 5 12.20 9.32 4.57
N GLU A 6 11.60 10.44 4.98
CA GLU A 6 11.78 11.72 4.29
C GLU A 6 13.23 12.22 4.32
N ASP A 7 13.95 11.88 5.38
CA ASP A 7 15.33 12.30 5.65
C ASP A 7 16.34 11.17 5.41
N ASP A 8 15.94 10.09 4.72
CA ASP A 8 16.87 9.06 4.24
C ASP A 8 18.01 9.69 3.42
N LYS A 9 19.25 9.46 3.87
CA LYS A 9 20.49 9.88 3.19
C LYS A 9 21.23 8.72 2.52
N VAL A 10 20.79 7.49 2.74
CA VAL A 10 21.35 6.28 2.14
C VAL A 10 20.69 6.03 0.78
N THR A 11 19.36 6.18 0.71
CA THR A 11 18.58 6.05 -0.52
C THR A 11 17.80 7.33 -0.77
N ASP A 12 17.85 7.86 -1.99
CA ASP A 12 17.09 9.07 -2.35
C ASP A 12 15.58 8.76 -2.50
N LYS A 13 14.74 9.49 -1.78
CA LYS A 13 13.28 9.41 -1.87
C LYS A 13 12.73 9.61 -3.28
N ALA A 14 13.43 10.36 -4.14
CA ALA A 14 13.05 10.53 -5.54
C ALA A 14 13.01 9.19 -6.30
N VAL A 15 13.87 8.22 -5.96
CA VAL A 15 13.87 6.89 -6.56
C VAL A 15 12.59 6.13 -6.20
N SER A 16 12.16 6.22 -4.94
CA SER A 16 10.91 5.61 -4.49
C SER A 16 9.68 6.27 -5.12
N GLY A 17 9.72 7.60 -5.32
CA GLY A 17 8.71 8.33 -6.07
C GLY A 17 8.64 7.86 -7.53
N GLN A 18 9.78 7.76 -8.22
CA GLN A 18 9.82 7.24 -9.59
C GLN A 18 9.29 5.80 -9.68
N LEU A 19 9.69 4.91 -8.76
CA LEU A 19 9.17 3.55 -8.68
C LEU A 19 7.64 3.55 -8.55
N TYR A 20 7.09 4.39 -7.67
CA TYR A 20 5.65 4.51 -7.51
C TYR A 20 4.98 4.96 -8.81
N GLU A 21 5.50 5.97 -9.49
CA GLU A 21 4.91 6.47 -10.74
C GLU A 21 4.91 5.40 -11.85
N VAL A 22 6.05 4.73 -12.08
CA VAL A 22 6.21 3.80 -13.21
C VAL A 22 5.63 2.41 -12.97
N ALA A 23 5.36 2.03 -11.71
CA ALA A 23 4.79 0.72 -11.39
C ALA A 23 3.40 0.55 -12.06
N SER A 24 3.20 -0.58 -12.75
CA SER A 24 1.95 -0.87 -13.46
C SER A 24 0.78 -1.29 -12.55
N SER A 25 1.05 -1.53 -11.26
CA SER A 25 0.02 -1.95 -10.30
C SER A 25 -1.07 -0.87 -10.19
N SER A 26 -2.33 -1.27 -10.34
CA SER A 26 -3.49 -0.43 -10.00
C SER A 26 -3.66 -0.26 -8.50
N ASP A 27 -3.16 -1.24 -7.73
CA ASP A 27 -3.17 -1.21 -6.28
C ASP A 27 -1.76 -0.90 -5.74
N LYS A 28 -1.45 0.39 -5.71
CA LYS A 28 -0.17 0.92 -5.22
C LYS A 28 -0.40 2.11 -4.32
N THR A 29 0.43 2.20 -3.28
CA THR A 29 0.43 3.30 -2.30
C THR A 29 1.86 3.71 -2.05
N PHE A 30 2.13 5.01 -1.97
CA PHE A 30 3.41 5.58 -1.56
C PHE A 30 3.22 6.41 -0.30
N LYS A 31 4.09 6.23 0.70
CA LYS A 31 4.07 6.99 1.95
C LYS A 31 5.48 7.44 2.32
N LEU A 32 5.60 8.74 2.56
CA LEU A 32 6.79 9.37 3.13
C LEU A 32 6.57 9.59 4.62
N TYR A 33 7.59 9.29 5.42
CA TYR A 33 7.58 9.51 6.86
C TYR A 33 8.48 10.69 7.22
N PRO A 34 7.91 11.85 7.60
CA PRO A 34 8.67 13.04 7.93
C PRO A 34 9.69 12.80 9.04
N GLY A 35 10.91 13.30 8.87
CA GLY A 35 11.99 13.18 9.85
C GLY A 35 12.60 11.78 10.00
N MET A 36 11.98 10.74 9.43
CA MET A 36 12.49 9.37 9.50
C MET A 36 13.58 9.14 8.44
N TRP A 37 14.53 8.27 8.79
CA TRP A 37 15.72 7.94 8.02
C TRP A 37 15.51 6.60 7.29
N HIS A 38 16.61 5.96 6.90
CA HIS A 38 16.60 4.71 6.14
C HIS A 38 15.97 3.52 6.88
N GLY A 39 16.25 3.41 8.18
CA GLY A 39 15.99 2.20 8.97
C GLY A 39 14.58 2.13 9.56
N LEU A 40 13.53 2.29 8.74
CA LEU A 40 12.13 2.41 9.22
C LEU A 40 11.66 1.30 10.17
N LEU A 41 12.26 0.10 10.11
CA LEU A 41 11.82 -1.07 10.90
C LEU A 41 12.69 -1.37 12.14
N TYR A 42 13.86 -0.77 12.27
CA TYR A 42 14.82 -1.13 13.34
C TYR A 42 15.85 -0.04 13.70
N GLY A 43 15.86 1.10 13.02
CA GLY A 43 16.79 2.22 13.22
C GLY A 43 16.13 3.54 13.57
N GLU A 44 14.83 3.51 13.86
CA GLU A 44 13.99 4.65 14.25
C GLU A 44 13.67 4.62 15.76
N THR A 45 13.00 5.66 16.28
CA THR A 45 12.48 5.60 17.65
C THR A 45 11.40 4.50 17.76
N PRO A 46 11.16 3.93 18.96
CA PRO A 46 10.11 2.94 19.15
C PRO A 46 8.74 3.40 18.63
N GLU A 47 8.38 4.66 18.85
CA GLU A 47 7.10 5.24 18.41
C GLU A 47 7.01 5.31 16.88
N ASN A 48 8.09 5.71 16.21
CA ASN A 48 8.17 5.73 14.74
C ASN A 48 8.06 4.31 14.16
N ILE A 49 8.76 3.35 14.78
CA ILE A 49 8.71 1.94 14.39
C ILE A 49 7.28 1.41 14.51
N GLU A 50 6.58 1.70 15.61
CA GLU A 50 5.18 1.31 15.83
C GLU A 50 4.25 1.86 14.75
N ILE A 51 4.41 3.13 14.36
CA ILE A 51 3.64 3.76 13.28
C ILE A 51 3.86 3.01 11.96
N VAL A 52 5.12 2.73 11.60
CA VAL A 52 5.46 2.03 10.35
C VAL A 52 4.89 0.61 10.34
N PHE A 53 5.01 -0.13 11.45
CA PHE A 53 4.43 -1.48 11.56
C PHE A 53 2.90 -1.45 11.47
N ALA A 54 2.24 -0.50 12.14
CA ALA A 54 0.79 -0.37 12.08
C ALA A 54 0.30 -0.11 10.64
N ASP A 55 1.01 0.72 9.87
CA ASP A 55 0.69 0.94 8.46
C ASP A 55 0.86 -0.33 7.61
N ILE A 56 1.95 -1.08 7.82
CA ILE A 56 2.22 -2.33 7.10
C ILE A 56 1.13 -3.36 7.40
N ILE A 57 0.83 -3.58 8.68
CA ILE A 57 -0.18 -4.53 9.13
C ILE A 57 -1.55 -4.12 8.59
N GLY A 58 -1.95 -2.85 8.74
CA GLY A 58 -3.23 -2.37 8.22
C GLY A 58 -3.34 -2.42 6.69
N TRP A 59 -2.23 -2.31 5.96
CA TRP A 59 -2.20 -2.50 4.51
C TRP A 59 -2.40 -3.98 4.13
N LEU A 60 -1.79 -4.90 4.88
CA LEU A 60 -1.94 -6.34 4.69
C LEU A 60 -3.35 -6.82 5.03
N ASP A 61 -3.88 -6.40 6.19
CA ASP A 61 -5.20 -6.82 6.68
C ASP A 61 -6.31 -6.52 5.68
N LYS A 62 -6.31 -5.31 5.09
CA LYS A 62 -7.29 -4.92 4.05
C LYS A 62 -7.32 -5.90 2.88
N ARG A 63 -6.14 -6.36 2.43
CA ARG A 63 -6.03 -7.28 1.27
C ARG A 63 -6.30 -8.73 1.65
N ALA A 64 -5.94 -9.10 2.87
CA ALA A 64 -6.25 -10.41 3.41
C ALA A 64 -7.78 -10.57 3.61
N SER A 65 -8.49 -9.53 4.03
CA SER A 65 -9.95 -9.55 4.12
C SER A 65 -10.63 -9.55 2.74
N ASP A 66 -10.11 -8.79 1.79
CA ASP A 66 -10.69 -8.69 0.44
C ASP A 66 -10.56 -10.01 -0.34
N GLY A 67 -9.51 -10.80 -0.06
CA GLY A 67 -9.33 -12.15 -0.61
C GLY A 67 -10.43 -13.15 -0.22
N ASN A 68 -11.23 -12.85 0.82
CA ASN A 68 -12.32 -13.71 1.27
C ASN A 68 -13.70 -13.29 0.71
N GLY A 69 -13.82 -12.10 0.11
CA GLY A 69 -15.07 -11.57 -0.50
C GLY A 69 -15.00 -11.37 -2.02
N GLY A 70 -13.84 -11.61 -2.65
CA GLY A 70 -13.61 -11.34 -4.07
C GLY A 70 -14.35 -12.27 -5.04
N PHE A 71 -14.70 -13.50 -4.65
CA PHE A 71 -15.44 -14.40 -5.55
C PHE A 71 -16.91 -14.00 -5.72
N GLU A 72 -17.58 -13.53 -4.66
CA GLU A 72 -19.01 -13.20 -4.71
C GLU A 72 -19.27 -11.86 -5.41
N SER A 73 -18.37 -10.87 -5.23
CA SER A 73 -18.52 -9.55 -5.85
C SER A 73 -18.28 -9.55 -7.37
N GLU A 74 -17.40 -10.41 -7.89
CA GLU A 74 -17.21 -10.59 -9.34
C GLU A 74 -18.32 -11.40 -10.02
N LEU A 75 -18.99 -12.31 -9.29
CA LEU A 75 -20.16 -13.05 -9.77
C LEU A 75 -21.39 -12.13 -9.89
N ASN A 76 -21.70 -11.33 -8.86
CA ASN A 76 -22.84 -10.41 -8.89
C ASN A 76 -22.72 -9.35 -9.99
N ARG A 77 -21.49 -8.90 -10.32
CA ARG A 77 -21.27 -7.92 -11.40
C ARG A 77 -21.53 -8.49 -12.80
N LYS A 78 -21.47 -9.81 -12.97
CA LYS A 78 -21.80 -10.48 -14.24
C LYS A 78 -23.29 -10.79 -14.36
N GLU A 79 -23.97 -11.08 -13.24
CA GLU A 79 -25.42 -11.32 -13.21
C GLU A 79 -26.23 -10.04 -13.45
N ASP A 80 -25.77 -8.90 -12.91
CA ASP A 80 -26.41 -7.58 -13.11
C ASP A 80 -26.22 -7.01 -14.53
N GLY A 81 -25.38 -7.63 -15.36
CA GLY A 81 -25.09 -7.22 -16.73
C GLY A 81 -26.00 -7.83 -17.81
N PHE A 82 -26.92 -8.74 -17.47
CA PHE A 82 -27.71 -9.48 -18.46
C PHE A 82 -29.23 -9.20 -18.45
N THR A 83 -29.70 -8.20 -17.69
CA THR A 83 -31.13 -7.87 -17.70
C THR A 83 -31.39 -6.52 -18.37
N LEU A 84 -31.63 -6.55 -19.69
CA LEU A 84 -32.75 -5.94 -20.44
C LEU A 84 -32.40 -5.64 -21.91
N LYS A 85 -33.11 -6.34 -22.82
CA LYS A 85 -33.63 -5.97 -24.16
C LYS A 85 -34.11 -7.30 -24.80
N GLU A 86 -35.36 -7.58 -25.09
CA GLU A 86 -36.65 -6.88 -25.15
C GLU A 86 -37.77 -7.78 -24.60
#